data_AF-A0A1I5B1J6-F1
#
_entry.id   AF-A0A1I5B1J6-F1
#
_cell.length_a   1.000
_cell.length_b   1.000
_cell.length_c   1.000
_cell.angle_alpha   90.00
_cell.angle_beta   90.00
_cell.angle_gamma   90.00
#
_symmetry.space_group_name_H-M   'P 1'
#
loop_
_entity.id
_entity.type
_entity.pdbx_description
1 polymer ?
#
loop_
_entity_poly.entity_id
_entity_poly.type
_entity_poly.pdbx_seq_one_letter_code
_entity_poly.pdbx_strand_id
1 'polypeptide(L)'
;MWSHYADKHHGVCYIFDELELVMYGLCSSFNDVTYSNHFPSIYKDHLSTETNFKRELNRVVFTKSLNWAYEKEYRITLNAGKEKKLEEVA
;
A
#
# COMPACT_ATOMS: atom_id res chain seq x y z
N MET A 1 6.36 -1.30 14.82
CA MET A 1 7.20 -0.87 13.68
C MET A 1 8.61 -0.48 14.10
N TRP A 2 8.83 0.55 14.92
CA TRP A 2 10.17 1.14 15.13
C TRP A 2 11.27 0.17 15.58
N SER A 3 10.98 -0.80 16.43
CA SER A 3 11.96 -1.80 16.87
C SER A 3 12.52 -2.67 15.72
N HIS A 4 11.80 -2.79 14.60
CA HIS A 4 12.22 -3.56 13.43
C HIS A 4 12.90 -2.72 12.35
N TYR A 5 12.62 -1.40 12.31
CA TYR A 5 13.08 -0.53 11.22
C TYR A 5 14.05 0.57 11.67
N ALA A 6 14.22 0.78 12.99
CA ALA A 6 15.09 1.80 13.56
C ALA A 6 16.20 1.16 14.41
N ASP A 7 17.36 1.81 14.48
CA ASP A 7 18.47 1.35 15.32
C ASP A 7 18.20 1.64 16.78
N LYS A 8 17.58 0.68 17.49
CA LYS A 8 17.33 0.77 18.94
C LYS A 8 16.66 2.09 19.33
N HIS A 9 15.57 2.44 18.64
CA HIS A 9 14.82 3.70 18.79
C HIS A 9 15.49 4.95 18.19
N HIS A 10 16.62 4.83 17.49
CA HIS A 10 17.20 5.90 16.69
C HIS A 10 16.72 5.78 15.24
N GLY A 11 15.91 6.74 14.82
CA GLY A 11 15.35 6.80 13.47
C GLY A 11 14.49 8.04 13.26
N VAL A 12 14.01 8.20 12.04
CA VAL A 12 13.06 9.26 11.67
C VAL A 12 11.75 8.63 11.22
N CYS A 13 10.64 9.29 11.52
CA CYS A 13 9.32 8.87 11.08
C CYS A 13 8.72 9.98 10.24
N TYR A 14 8.50 9.68 8.97
CA TYR A 14 7.76 10.56 8.07
C TYR A 14 6.27 10.35 8.30
N ILE A 15 5.55 11.46 8.47
CA ILE A 15 4.11 11.49 8.63
C ILE A 15 3.57 12.29 7.46
N PHE A 16 2.55 11.75 6.82
CA PHE A 16 1.91 12.34 5.65
C PHE A 16 0.43 12.56 5.95
N ASP A 17 -0.13 13.63 5.40
CA ASP A 17 -1.56 13.85 5.39
C ASP A 17 -2.19 13.09 4.21
N GLU A 18 -3.15 12.22 4.50
CA GLU A 18 -3.82 11.40 3.48
C GLU A 18 -4.56 12.25 2.45
N LEU A 19 -5.24 13.33 2.90
CA LEU A 19 -6.00 14.21 2.03
C LEU A 19 -5.07 14.98 1.09
N GLU A 20 -3.91 15.42 1.57
CA GLU A 20 -2.90 16.06 0.72
C GLU A 20 -2.35 15.09 -0.32
N LEU A 21 -2.02 13.85 0.07
CA LEU A 21 -1.54 12.83 -0.87
C LEU A 21 -2.56 12.55 -1.99
N VAL A 22 -3.85 12.49 -1.65
CA VAL A 22 -4.92 12.33 -2.63
C VAL A 22 -5.08 13.58 -3.49
N MET A 23 -5.09 14.77 -2.89
CA MET A 23 -5.25 16.06 -3.59
C MET A 23 -4.17 16.29 -4.65
N TYR A 24 -2.91 15.99 -4.32
CA TYR A 24 -1.79 16.12 -5.24
C TYR A 24 -1.67 14.95 -6.24
N GLY A 25 -2.58 13.96 -6.17
CA GLY A 25 -2.57 12.80 -7.07
C GLY A 25 -1.37 11.88 -6.85
N LEU A 26 -0.78 11.92 -5.65
CA LEU A 26 0.34 11.08 -5.24
C LEU A 26 -0.13 9.71 -4.73
N CYS A 27 -1.42 9.39 -4.82
CA CYS A 27 -2.01 8.14 -4.39
C CYS A 27 -3.26 7.85 -5.24
N SER A 28 -3.43 6.61 -5.70
CA SER A 28 -4.65 6.17 -6.40
C SER A 28 -5.57 5.31 -5.54
N SER A 29 -5.05 4.69 -4.49
CA SER A 29 -5.85 4.00 -3.47
C SER A 29 -5.09 3.93 -2.15
N PHE A 30 -5.84 4.07 -1.06
CA PHE A 30 -5.38 3.90 0.31
C PHE A 30 -6.24 2.81 0.94
N ASN A 31 -5.64 1.69 1.36
CA ASN A 31 -6.42 0.63 2.01
C ASN A 31 -5.63 -0.05 3.13
N ASP A 32 -6.40 -0.56 4.09
CA ASP A 32 -5.92 -1.48 5.10
C ASP A 32 -5.34 -2.75 4.46
N VAL A 33 -4.28 -3.27 5.09
CA VAL A 33 -3.75 -4.59 4.78
C VAL A 33 -4.62 -5.68 5.44
N THR A 34 -5.00 -6.68 4.66
CA THR A 34 -5.61 -7.91 5.17
C THR A 34 -4.52 -8.83 5.70
N TYR A 35 -4.67 -9.28 6.94
CA TYR A 35 -3.73 -10.18 7.60
C TYR A 35 -4.20 -11.63 7.53
N SER A 36 -3.31 -12.53 7.13
CA SER A 36 -3.64 -13.95 6.92
C SER A 36 -2.48 -14.87 7.28
N ASN A 37 -2.81 -16.08 7.76
CA ASN A 37 -1.85 -17.18 7.91
C ASN A 37 -1.62 -17.98 6.62
N HIS A 38 -2.39 -17.69 5.58
CA HIS A 38 -2.31 -18.36 4.28
C HIS A 38 -1.76 -17.40 3.24
N PHE A 39 -0.80 -17.89 2.45
CA PHE A 39 -0.35 -17.17 1.27
C PHE A 39 -1.51 -17.00 0.28
N PRO A 40 -1.65 -15.82 -0.33
CA PRO A 40 -2.67 -15.61 -1.34
C PRO A 40 -2.40 -16.52 -2.56
N SER A 41 -3.30 -17.45 -2.81
CA SER A 41 -3.24 -18.32 -4.00
C SER A 41 -3.69 -17.55 -5.24
N ILE A 42 -2.93 -17.62 -6.34
CA ILE A 42 -3.31 -17.02 -7.63
C ILE A 42 -3.77 -18.13 -8.56
N TYR A 43 -5.03 -18.07 -9.01
CA TYR A 43 -5.60 -19.04 -9.95
C TYR A 43 -5.65 -18.42 -11.36
N LYS A 44 -5.17 -19.16 -12.36
CA LYS A 44 -5.11 -18.69 -13.76
C LYS A 44 -6.47 -18.24 -14.29
N ASP A 45 -7.55 -18.92 -13.89
CA ASP A 45 -8.91 -18.62 -14.34
C ASP A 45 -9.39 -17.23 -13.88
N HIS A 46 -8.84 -16.73 -12.76
CA HIS A 46 -9.08 -15.39 -12.26
C HIS A 46 -8.22 -14.31 -12.94
N LEU A 47 -7.36 -14.67 -13.90
CA LEU A 47 -6.56 -13.71 -14.67
C LEU A 47 -7.06 -13.55 -16.11
N SER A 48 -8.24 -14.08 -16.40
CA SER A 48 -8.86 -14.12 -17.73
C SER A 48 -9.22 -12.74 -18.30
N THR A 49 -9.37 -11.74 -17.45
CA THR A 49 -9.68 -10.36 -17.86
C THR A 49 -8.78 -9.38 -17.11
N GLU A 50 -8.53 -8.21 -17.70
CA GLU A 50 -7.75 -7.15 -17.06
C GLU A 50 -8.36 -6.73 -15.70
N THR A 51 -9.69 -6.67 -15.61
CA THR A 51 -10.41 -6.35 -14.37
C THR A 51 -10.18 -7.41 -13.30
N ASN A 52 -10.29 -8.70 -13.64
CA ASN A 52 -10.07 -9.77 -12.67
C ASN A 52 -8.59 -9.83 -12.25
N PHE A 53 -7.67 -9.60 -13.19
CA PHE A 53 -6.24 -9.50 -12.92
C PHE A 53 -5.92 -8.37 -11.93
N LYS A 54 -6.45 -7.15 -12.16
CA LYS A 54 -6.28 -6.01 -11.23
C LYS A 54 -6.84 -6.31 -9.84
N ARG A 55 -8.00 -6.97 -9.76
CA ARG A 55 -8.59 -7.38 -8.49
C ARG A 55 -7.70 -8.37 -7.74
N GLU A 56 -7.21 -9.41 -8.41
CA GLU A 56 -6.31 -10.40 -7.78
C GLU A 56 -4.98 -9.78 -7.37
N LEU A 57 -4.41 -8.90 -8.20
CA LEU A 57 -3.22 -8.13 -7.84
C LEU A 57 -3.44 -7.31 -6.58
N ASN A 58 -4.53 -6.55 -6.50
CA ASN A 58 -4.87 -5.79 -5.29
C ASN A 58 -4.99 -6.72 -4.07
N ARG A 59 -5.70 -7.85 -4.18
CA ARG A 59 -5.80 -8.80 -3.07
C ARG A 59 -4.43 -9.28 -2.59
N VAL A 60 -3.53 -9.63 -3.51
CA VAL A 60 -2.16 -10.09 -3.18
C VAL A 60 -1.34 -8.96 -2.55
N VAL A 61 -1.32 -7.79 -3.17
CA VAL A 61 -0.56 -6.60 -2.73
C VAL A 61 -1.09 -6.05 -1.40
N PHE A 62 -2.33 -6.31 -1.02
CA PHE A 62 -2.89 -5.91 0.27
C PHE A 62 -2.98 -7.07 1.27
N THR A 63 -2.30 -8.20 1.03
CA THR A 63 -2.19 -9.29 2.02
C THR A 63 -0.82 -9.29 2.70
N LYS A 64 -0.79 -9.42 4.03
CA LYS A 64 0.43 -9.64 4.83
C LYS A 64 0.23 -10.80 5.81
N SER A 65 1.33 -11.36 6.29
CA SER A 65 1.28 -12.43 7.30
C SER A 65 0.63 -11.94 8.59
N LEU A 66 -0.23 -12.77 9.19
CA LEU A 66 -0.90 -12.49 10.47
C LEU A 66 0.06 -12.18 11.62
N ASN A 67 1.28 -12.72 11.58
CA ASN A 67 2.30 -12.44 12.59
C ASN A 67 2.66 -10.95 12.68
N TRP A 68 2.37 -10.17 11.63
CA TRP A 68 2.62 -8.73 11.56
C TRP A 68 1.37 -7.88 11.81
N ALA A 69 0.24 -8.48 12.21
CA ALA A 69 -1.03 -7.77 12.41
C ALA A 69 -0.96 -6.63 13.44
N TYR A 70 0.01 -6.68 14.37
CA TYR A 70 0.23 -5.61 15.34
C TYR A 70 0.71 -4.30 14.72
N GLU A 71 1.21 -4.32 13.48
CA GLU A 71 1.68 -3.09 12.81
C GLU A 71 0.54 -2.20 12.33
N LYS A 72 -0.66 -2.76 12.08
CA LYS A 72 -1.80 -2.03 11.51
C LYS A 72 -1.39 -1.21 10.28
N GLU A 73 -0.60 -1.84 9.41
CA GLU A 73 -0.08 -1.26 8.17
C GLU A 73 -1.21 -0.84 7.22
N TYR A 74 -1.03 0.35 6.64
CA TYR A 74 -1.78 0.86 5.50
C TYR A 74 -0.89 0.88 4.26
N ARG A 75 -1.46 0.57 3.09
CA ARG A 75 -0.73 0.61 1.81
C ARG A 75 -1.34 1.61 0.85
N ILE A 76 -0.45 2.27 0.11
CA ILE A 76 -0.77 3.16 -1.00
C ILE A 76 -0.37 2.48 -2.30
N THR A 77 -1.24 2.54 -3.31
CA THR A 77 -0.86 2.20 -4.69
C THR A 77 -0.73 3.46 -5.52
N LEU A 78 0.25 3.46 -6.41
CA LEU A 78 0.49 4.54 -7.36
C LEU A 78 0.12 4.07 -8.77
N ASN A 79 -0.56 4.92 -9.52
CA ASN A 79 -0.67 4.74 -10.97
C ASN A 79 0.57 5.40 -11.59
N ALA A 80 1.65 4.62 -11.71
CA ALA A 80 2.92 5.11 -12.26
C ALA A 80 2.70 5.89 -13.57
N GLY A 81 3.29 7.09 -13.65
CA GLY A 81 3.22 7.96 -14.82
C GLY A 81 2.02 8.90 -14.87
N LYS A 82 1.24 9.03 -13.78
CA LYS A 82 0.16 10.02 -13.65
C LYS A 82 0.39 11.05 -12.53
N GLU A 83 1.60 11.11 -11.99
CA GLU A 83 1.96 12.12 -10.99
C GLU A 83 1.73 13.53 -11.57
N LYS A 84 0.96 14.37 -10.87
CA LYS A 84 0.94 15.81 -11.16
C LYS A 84 2.22 16.42 -10.60
N LYS A 85 2.85 17.33 -11.34
CA LYS A 85 3.95 18.11 -10.77
C LYS A 85 3.42 18.86 -9.56
N LEU A 86 4.14 18.79 -8.45
CA LEU A 86 3.97 19.72 -7.34
C LEU A 86 4.23 21.11 -7.91
N GLU A 87 3.18 21.89 -8.13
CA GLU A 87 3.33 23.31 -8.42
C GLU A 87 3.66 24.01 -7.10
N GLU A 88 4.77 24.75 -7.09
CA GLU A 88 5.20 25.53 -5.94
C GLU A 88 4.08 26.51 -5.57
N VAL A 89 3.39 26.23 -4.47
CA VAL A 89 2.48 27.20 -3.86
C VAL A 89 3.38 28.25 -3.21
N ALA A 90 3.58 29.36 -3.93
CA ALA A 90 4.25 30.57 -3.45
C ALA A 90 3.41 31.32 -2.42
#